data_AF-A0A1V5WI95-F1
#
_entry.id   AF-A0A1V5WI95-F1
#
_cell.length_a   1.000
_cell.length_b   1.000
_cell.length_c   1.000
_cell.angle_alpha   90.00
_cell.angle_beta   90.00
_cell.angle_gamma   90.00
#
_symmetry.space_group_name_H-M   'P 1'
#
loop_
_entity.id
_entity.type
_entity.pdbx_description
1 polymer ?
#
loop_
_entity_poly.entity_id
_entity_poly.type
_entity_poly.pdbx_seq_one_letter_code
_entity_poly.pdbx_strand_id
1 'polypeptide(L)'
;MKMTKAVFALYFLCTAALLASQSIGTVEYCEGRVSVIRDGKRIARVDMGFSVENLDQVCCEANSTVSLAFLPSSGITGTLTLSEKSSAIIRRDQLQTKTSNDIFLLGGEVSLKVKRLGGADSSIRVRTTTSVLGVRGTEFNAATFYGNSLVACREGEVYCYAYSDITGIQGSPLNGMSAVPGRMVAIPESGVIASADFPEGDYFEQWDDLRNRWKSYHVEMISADPVVLLDRLASSWDTALDRVLRDAAQLRKNETASRWLESARRGGDAGTRQAWVTERPQVMKDMLAMRPHLVLATIPWLRIQDLVTLVRKEDMDRTLSDGQTVRAFIRQFDRNSRDFSAAMHLFYALEKQYMLRNDGLSPFMDF
;
A
#
# COMPACT_ATOMS: atom_id res chain seq x y z
N MET A 1 -36.26 47.01 2.68
CA MET A 1 -34.81 46.86 2.98
C MET A 1 -34.51 45.65 3.89
N LYS A 2 -34.99 44.44 3.54
CA LYS A 2 -34.78 43.20 4.33
C LYS A 2 -34.44 41.95 3.49
N MET A 3 -34.47 42.02 2.15
CA MET A 3 -34.23 40.86 1.27
C MET A 3 -32.77 40.66 0.83
N THR A 4 -31.88 41.65 1.04
CA THR A 4 -30.48 41.57 0.59
C THR A 4 -29.55 40.83 1.57
N LYS A 5 -29.94 40.64 2.83
CA LYS A 5 -29.12 39.93 3.83
C LYS A 5 -29.32 38.40 3.83
N ALA A 6 -30.49 37.91 3.43
CA ALA A 6 -30.79 36.47 3.39
C ALA A 6 -30.12 35.76 2.19
N VAL A 7 -30.01 36.45 1.04
CA VAL A 7 -29.37 35.89 -0.17
C VAL A 7 -27.86 35.79 -0.02
N PHE A 8 -27.23 36.71 0.72
CA PHE A 8 -25.79 36.65 1.02
C PHE A 8 -25.42 35.53 2.01
N ALA A 9 -26.30 35.22 2.97
CA ALA A 9 -26.11 34.10 3.90
C ALA A 9 -26.26 32.73 3.21
N LEU A 10 -27.15 32.62 2.20
CA LEU A 10 -27.32 31.39 1.43
C LEU A 10 -26.16 31.14 0.44
N TYR A 11 -25.57 32.21 -0.11
CA TYR A 11 -24.35 32.11 -0.94
C TYR A 11 -23.10 31.75 -0.12
N PHE A 12 -23.05 32.14 1.17
CA PHE A 12 -21.93 31.81 2.06
C PHE A 12 -22.04 30.39 2.66
N LEU A 13 -23.24 29.79 2.69
CA LEU A 13 -23.41 28.39 3.11
C LEU A 13 -23.15 27.36 2.00
N CYS A 14 -23.21 27.75 0.72
CA CYS A 14 -22.96 26.83 -0.41
C CYS A 14 -21.49 26.75 -0.87
N THR A 15 -20.60 27.63 -0.41
CA THR A 15 -19.17 27.56 -0.76
C THR A 15 -18.33 26.72 0.22
N ALA A 16 -18.91 26.24 1.32
CA ALA A 16 -18.20 25.45 2.34
C ALA A 16 -18.14 23.94 2.08
N ALA A 17 -18.73 23.44 0.99
CA ALA A 17 -18.90 21.98 0.76
C ALA A 17 -18.14 21.42 -0.45
N LEU A 18 -17.13 22.13 -0.97
CA LEU A 18 -16.13 21.56 -1.89
C LEU A 18 -14.78 21.38 -1.21
N LEU A 19 -14.79 20.92 0.05
CA LEU A 19 -13.67 20.12 0.52
C LEU A 19 -13.75 18.82 -0.27
N ALA A 20 -12.88 18.66 -1.27
CA ALA A 20 -12.71 17.39 -1.96
C ALA A 20 -12.49 16.32 -0.89
N SER A 21 -13.53 15.53 -0.64
CA SER A 21 -13.48 14.49 0.39
C SER A 21 -12.31 13.56 0.04
N GLN A 22 -11.30 13.56 0.91
CA GLN A 22 -10.19 12.62 0.82
C GLN A 22 -10.63 11.20 1.18
N SER A 23 -11.85 11.05 1.70
CA SER A 23 -12.44 9.74 1.93
C SER A 23 -12.60 8.99 0.62
N ILE A 24 -12.02 7.81 0.57
CA ILE A 24 -12.07 6.87 -0.55
C ILE A 24 -13.01 5.70 -0.25
N GLY A 25 -13.27 5.44 1.03
CA GLY A 25 -14.06 4.30 1.47
C GLY A 25 -14.49 4.41 2.92
N THR A 26 -15.36 3.51 3.34
CA THR A 26 -15.83 3.41 4.71
C THR A 26 -15.76 1.94 5.15
N VAL A 27 -15.31 1.72 6.38
CA VAL A 27 -15.31 0.38 6.99
C VAL A 27 -16.76 -0.11 7.12
N GLU A 28 -17.06 -1.22 6.46
CA GLU A 28 -18.37 -1.89 6.56
C GLU A 28 -18.34 -3.10 7.48
N TYR A 29 -17.18 -3.69 7.69
CA TYR A 29 -16.96 -4.78 8.63
C TYR A 29 -15.57 -4.65 9.26
N CYS A 30 -15.46 -4.93 10.56
CA CYS A 30 -14.20 -4.91 11.29
C CYS A 30 -14.24 -5.95 12.40
N GLU A 31 -13.23 -6.81 12.44
CA GLU A 31 -13.05 -7.82 13.48
C GLU A 31 -11.59 -7.86 13.93
N GLY A 32 -11.37 -8.08 15.22
CA GLY A 32 -10.03 -8.15 15.80
C GLY A 32 -9.35 -6.78 15.95
N ARG A 33 -8.03 -6.74 15.80
CA ARG A 33 -7.21 -5.53 15.95
C ARG A 33 -6.82 -4.98 14.59
N VAL A 34 -7.57 -3.97 14.16
CA VAL A 34 -7.33 -3.22 12.93
C VAL A 34 -6.85 -1.82 13.30
N SER A 35 -5.88 -1.31 12.55
CA SER A 35 -5.42 0.07 12.71
C SER A 35 -5.20 0.74 11.37
N VAL A 36 -5.38 2.05 11.35
CA VAL A 36 -5.09 2.90 10.20
C VAL A 36 -3.93 3.82 10.53
N ILE A 37 -3.02 4.01 9.59
CA ILE A 37 -1.95 4.99 9.71
C ILE A 37 -2.28 6.12 8.75
N ARG A 38 -2.57 7.28 9.34
CA ARG A 38 -3.01 8.50 8.64
C ARG A 38 -2.12 9.66 9.07
N ASP A 39 -1.60 10.40 8.09
CA ASP A 39 -0.81 11.62 8.33
C ASP A 39 0.34 11.42 9.35
N GLY A 40 0.99 10.25 9.29
CA GLY A 40 2.09 9.88 10.18
C GLY A 40 1.67 9.39 11.59
N LYS A 41 0.37 9.20 11.84
CA LYS A 41 -0.15 8.75 13.14
C LYS A 41 -0.94 7.46 13.02
N ARG A 42 -0.73 6.56 13.97
CA ARG A 42 -1.53 5.34 14.11
C ARG A 42 -2.85 5.66 14.82
N ILE A 43 -3.95 5.24 14.21
CA ILE A 43 -5.31 5.28 14.71
C ILE A 43 -5.71 3.83 14.99
N ALA A 44 -5.78 3.47 16.28
CA ALA A 44 -6.07 2.09 16.72
C ALA A 44 -7.57 1.81 16.90
N ARG A 45 -8.42 2.84 16.89
CA ARG A 45 -9.89 2.71 17.03
C ARG A 45 -10.52 2.74 15.65
N VAL A 46 -10.33 1.67 14.90
CA VAL A 46 -11.00 1.43 13.62
C VAL A 46 -12.19 0.52 13.90
N ASP A 47 -13.38 0.93 13.45
CA ASP A 47 -14.63 0.21 13.64
C ASP A 47 -15.55 0.49 12.43
N MET A 48 -16.69 -0.19 12.35
CA MET A 48 -17.71 0.05 11.34
C MET A 48 -18.07 1.55 11.26
N GLY A 49 -18.18 2.07 10.04
CA GLY A 49 -18.41 3.48 9.77
C GLY A 49 -17.14 4.35 9.77
N PHE A 50 -15.97 3.81 10.13
CA PHE A 50 -14.72 4.55 10.04
C PHE A 50 -14.40 4.92 8.59
N SER A 51 -14.21 6.21 8.34
CA SER A 51 -13.83 6.74 7.02
C SER A 51 -12.35 6.48 6.76
N VAL A 52 -12.04 5.82 5.63
CA VAL A 52 -10.67 5.62 5.14
C VAL A 52 -10.36 6.68 4.10
N GLU A 53 -9.20 7.34 4.23
CA GLU A 53 -8.75 8.42 3.38
C GLU A 53 -7.68 7.98 2.39
N ASN A 54 -7.49 8.79 1.35
CA ASN A 54 -6.42 8.61 0.38
C ASN A 54 -5.04 8.56 1.07
N LEU A 55 -4.21 7.59 0.67
CA LEU A 55 -2.89 7.27 1.23
C LEU A 55 -2.88 6.82 2.69
N ASP A 56 -4.03 6.41 3.23
CA ASP A 56 -4.05 5.66 4.48
C ASP A 56 -3.40 4.27 4.28
N GLN A 57 -2.61 3.85 5.26
CA GLN A 57 -2.20 2.46 5.40
C GLN A 57 -3.15 1.76 6.37
N VAL A 58 -3.82 0.71 5.91
CA VAL A 58 -4.70 -0.14 6.72
C VAL A 58 -3.94 -1.40 7.11
N CYS A 59 -3.90 -1.71 8.41
CA CYS A 59 -3.16 -2.84 8.96
C CYS A 59 -4.09 -3.74 9.79
N CYS A 60 -4.08 -5.04 9.51
CA CYS A 60 -4.73 -6.08 10.29
C CYS A 60 -3.67 -6.89 11.06
N GLU A 61 -3.86 -7.09 12.36
CA GLU A 61 -3.03 -8.02 13.14
C GLU A 61 -3.48 -9.48 12.92
N ALA A 62 -2.94 -10.42 13.71
CA ALA A 62 -3.41 -11.81 13.72
C ALA A 62 -4.90 -11.87 14.15
N ASN A 63 -5.64 -12.82 13.58
CA ASN A 63 -7.08 -13.00 13.84
C ASN A 63 -7.91 -11.72 13.65
N SER A 64 -7.57 -10.91 12.64
CA SER A 64 -8.22 -9.62 12.38
C SER A 64 -8.60 -9.50 10.92
N THR A 65 -9.75 -8.89 10.63
CA THR A 65 -10.25 -8.71 9.27
C THR A 65 -10.92 -7.35 9.16
N VAL A 66 -10.77 -6.68 8.02
CA VAL A 66 -11.50 -5.42 7.74
C VAL A 66 -12.02 -5.43 6.31
N SER A 67 -13.27 -5.03 6.12
CA SER A 67 -13.87 -4.77 4.81
C SER A 67 -14.21 -3.30 4.67
N LEU A 68 -13.85 -2.74 3.53
CA LEU A 68 -14.01 -1.34 3.17
C LEU A 68 -14.91 -1.26 1.94
N ALA A 69 -16.06 -0.59 2.06
CA ALA A 69 -16.85 -0.22 0.90
C ALA A 69 -16.25 1.04 0.26
N PHE A 70 -15.97 1.01 -1.04
CA PHE A 70 -15.53 2.20 -1.78
C PHE A 70 -16.67 3.21 -1.87
N LEU A 71 -16.37 4.49 -1.62
CA LEU A 71 -17.33 5.57 -1.80
C LEU A 71 -17.52 5.84 -3.30
N PRO A 72 -18.71 6.31 -3.75
CA PRO A 72 -18.92 6.70 -5.14
C PRO A 72 -17.91 7.75 -5.64
N SER A 73 -17.42 8.63 -4.75
CA SER A 73 -16.38 9.62 -5.02
C SER A 73 -15.00 9.03 -5.34
N SER A 74 -14.79 7.73 -5.14
CA SER A 74 -13.56 7.04 -5.55
C SER A 74 -13.53 6.69 -7.04
N GLY A 75 -14.64 6.87 -7.77
CA GLY A 75 -14.80 6.40 -9.14
C GLY A 75 -15.00 4.89 -9.27
N ILE A 76 -15.07 4.17 -8.14
CA ILE A 76 -15.20 2.73 -8.05
C ILE A 76 -16.39 2.38 -7.18
N THR A 77 -17.08 1.30 -7.54
CA THR A 77 -18.08 0.66 -6.68
C THR A 77 -17.65 -0.75 -6.37
N GLY A 78 -17.48 -1.06 -5.10
CA GLY A 78 -16.98 -2.36 -4.67
C GLY A 78 -16.60 -2.41 -3.20
N THR A 79 -16.07 -3.55 -2.80
CA THR A 79 -15.53 -3.82 -1.46
C THR A 79 -14.09 -4.29 -1.57
N LEU A 80 -13.24 -3.77 -0.69
CA LEU A 80 -11.89 -4.21 -0.43
C LEU A 80 -11.84 -4.87 0.95
N THR A 81 -11.45 -6.13 1.04
CA THR A 81 -11.27 -6.86 2.31
C THR A 81 -9.81 -7.20 2.51
N LEU A 82 -9.27 -6.90 3.69
CA LEU A 82 -7.94 -7.34 4.13
C LEU A 82 -8.12 -8.39 5.22
N SER A 83 -7.41 -9.52 5.06
CA SER A 83 -7.40 -10.63 6.02
C SER A 83 -6.35 -10.40 7.10
N GLU A 84 -6.23 -11.35 8.03
CA GLU A 84 -5.26 -11.24 9.12
C GLU A 84 -3.82 -11.06 8.62
N LYS A 85 -3.00 -10.36 9.44
CA LYS A 85 -1.59 -10.08 9.14
C LYS A 85 -1.38 -9.37 7.79
N SER A 86 -2.40 -8.68 7.30
CA SER A 86 -2.34 -7.94 6.04
C SER A 86 -2.11 -6.46 6.27
N SER A 87 -1.40 -5.83 5.34
CA SER A 87 -1.19 -4.39 5.34
C SER A 87 -1.26 -3.87 3.92
N ALA A 88 -2.08 -2.85 3.68
CA ALA A 88 -2.19 -2.22 2.37
C ALA A 88 -2.26 -0.70 2.46
N ILE A 89 -1.65 -0.01 1.50
CA ILE A 89 -1.82 1.43 1.29
C ILE A 89 -2.80 1.64 0.15
N ILE A 90 -3.80 2.47 0.35
CA ILE A 90 -4.84 2.70 -0.65
C ILE A 90 -4.67 4.10 -1.22
N ARG A 91 -4.47 4.18 -2.53
CA ARG A 91 -4.19 5.41 -3.24
C ARG A 91 -5.23 5.63 -4.33
N ARG A 92 -5.64 6.89 -4.48
CA ARG A 92 -6.47 7.39 -5.56
C ARG A 92 -5.80 8.61 -6.17
N ASP A 93 -5.47 8.52 -7.45
CA ASP A 93 -5.07 9.65 -8.29
C ASP A 93 -6.25 10.09 -9.15
N GLN A 94 -6.44 11.41 -9.31
CA GLN A 94 -7.49 11.96 -10.16
C GLN A 94 -6.89 12.95 -11.17
N LEU A 95 -6.98 12.63 -12.46
CA LEU A 95 -6.58 13.48 -13.57
C LEU A 95 -7.81 13.82 -14.43
N GLN A 96 -8.34 15.03 -14.25
CA GLN A 96 -9.59 15.46 -14.91
C GLN A 96 -10.76 14.49 -14.60
N THR A 97 -11.26 13.77 -15.61
CA THR A 97 -12.30 12.75 -15.46
C THR A 97 -11.73 11.36 -15.17
N LYS A 98 -10.42 11.17 -15.34
CA LYS A 98 -9.76 9.87 -15.15
C LYS A 98 -9.38 9.66 -13.68
N THR A 99 -9.78 8.52 -13.13
CA THR A 99 -9.44 8.14 -11.75
C THR A 99 -8.70 6.82 -11.75
N SER A 100 -7.52 6.79 -11.13
CA SER A 100 -6.76 5.55 -10.93
C SER A 100 -6.74 5.23 -9.45
N ASN A 101 -7.09 3.99 -9.10
CA ASN A 101 -7.01 3.50 -7.73
C ASN A 101 -5.99 2.38 -7.64
N ASP A 102 -5.02 2.53 -6.74
CA ASP A 102 -3.97 1.56 -6.49
C ASP A 102 -4.05 1.08 -5.04
N ILE A 103 -4.09 -0.24 -4.87
CA ILE A 103 -3.98 -0.89 -3.57
C ILE A 103 -2.58 -1.52 -3.51
N PHE A 104 -1.68 -0.90 -2.77
CA PHE A 104 -0.33 -1.44 -2.55
C PHE A 104 -0.38 -2.43 -1.39
N LEU A 105 -0.44 -3.72 -1.70
CA LEU A 105 -0.40 -4.80 -0.72
C LEU A 105 1.05 -5.03 -0.27
N LEU A 106 1.36 -4.56 0.94
CA LEU A 106 2.68 -4.69 1.56
C LEU A 106 2.90 -6.11 2.08
N GLY A 107 1.85 -6.78 2.55
CA GLY A 107 1.92 -8.14 3.08
C GLY A 107 0.53 -8.71 3.30
N GLY A 108 0.44 -10.05 3.33
CA GLY A 108 -0.79 -10.77 3.61
C GLY A 108 -1.67 -10.95 2.37
N GLU A 109 -2.97 -10.70 2.53
CA GLU A 109 -3.98 -11.00 1.54
C GLU A 109 -4.97 -9.84 1.38
N VAL A 110 -5.45 -9.70 0.14
CA VAL A 110 -6.58 -8.88 -0.23
C VAL A 110 -7.64 -9.70 -0.98
N SER A 111 -8.90 -9.47 -0.65
CA SER A 111 -10.04 -9.82 -1.50
C SER A 111 -10.67 -8.54 -2.03
N LEU A 112 -10.97 -8.51 -3.33
CA LEU A 112 -11.51 -7.33 -3.98
C LEU A 112 -12.70 -7.73 -4.85
N LYS A 113 -13.84 -7.11 -4.55
CA LYS A 113 -15.08 -7.24 -5.31
C LYS A 113 -15.43 -5.89 -5.92
N VAL A 114 -15.28 -5.75 -7.24
CA VAL A 114 -15.50 -4.49 -7.94
C VAL A 114 -16.56 -4.69 -9.00
N LYS A 115 -17.60 -3.85 -8.98
CA LYS A 115 -18.59 -3.83 -10.07
C LYS A 115 -17.94 -3.29 -11.34
N ARG A 116 -18.37 -3.77 -12.50
CA ARG A 116 -17.89 -3.29 -13.80
C ARG A 116 -17.89 -1.77 -13.83
N LEU A 117 -16.69 -1.19 -13.99
CA LEU A 117 -16.51 0.25 -14.04
C LEU A 117 -17.27 0.81 -15.26
N GLY A 118 -18.25 1.67 -15.00
CA GLY A 118 -19.12 2.28 -16.01
C GLY A 118 -18.42 3.43 -16.72
N GLY A 119 -17.32 3.15 -17.42
CA GLY A 119 -16.55 4.15 -18.18
C GLY A 119 -15.12 3.69 -18.46
N ALA A 120 -14.49 4.22 -19.51
CA ALA A 120 -13.07 4.02 -19.79
C ALA A 120 -12.14 4.84 -18.87
N ASP A 121 -12.73 5.70 -18.04
CA ASP A 121 -12.03 6.72 -17.26
C ASP A 121 -11.82 6.35 -15.78
N SER A 122 -11.96 5.07 -15.42
CA SER A 122 -11.60 4.60 -14.08
C SER A 122 -10.90 3.26 -14.13
N SER A 123 -9.84 3.13 -13.34
CA SER A 123 -9.06 1.90 -13.20
C SER A 123 -8.84 1.55 -11.74
N ILE A 124 -8.70 0.27 -11.47
CA ILE A 124 -8.22 -0.25 -10.20
C ILE A 124 -7.14 -1.30 -10.42
N ARG A 125 -6.12 -1.24 -9.58
CA ARG A 125 -5.03 -2.20 -9.55
C ARG A 125 -4.69 -2.59 -8.14
N VAL A 126 -4.29 -3.84 -7.96
CA VAL A 126 -3.56 -4.28 -6.77
C VAL A 126 -2.09 -4.39 -7.16
N ARG A 127 -1.20 -3.79 -6.39
CA ARG A 127 0.25 -3.83 -6.59
C ARG A 127 0.89 -4.53 -5.41
N THR A 128 1.80 -5.45 -5.67
CA THR A 128 2.74 -5.98 -4.67
C THR A 128 4.15 -5.49 -5.03
N THR A 129 5.16 -5.89 -4.28
CA THR A 129 6.57 -5.60 -4.63
C THR A 129 7.02 -6.25 -5.95
N THR A 130 6.31 -7.27 -6.42
CA THR A 130 6.72 -8.10 -7.57
C THR A 130 5.68 -8.21 -8.68
N SER A 131 4.49 -7.62 -8.50
CA SER A 131 3.37 -7.81 -9.43
C SER A 131 2.42 -6.63 -9.47
N VAL A 132 1.75 -6.49 -10.61
CA VAL A 132 0.59 -5.63 -10.77
C VAL A 132 -0.58 -6.44 -11.32
N LEU A 133 -1.73 -6.26 -10.69
CA LEU A 133 -2.98 -6.95 -10.97
C LEU A 133 -3.98 -5.92 -11.50
N GLY A 134 -4.26 -5.94 -12.80
CA GLY A 134 -5.25 -5.09 -13.46
C GLY A 134 -6.65 -5.66 -13.27
N VAL A 135 -7.57 -4.84 -12.75
CA VAL A 135 -8.88 -5.29 -12.27
C VAL A 135 -9.99 -4.56 -13.04
N ARG A 136 -10.93 -5.32 -13.62
CA ARG A 136 -12.12 -4.73 -14.25
C ARG A 136 -13.35 -5.59 -14.07
N GLY A 137 -14.22 -5.19 -13.14
CA GLY A 137 -15.52 -5.86 -12.94
C GLY A 137 -15.35 -7.30 -12.47
N THR A 138 -14.61 -7.49 -11.38
CA THR A 138 -14.21 -8.81 -10.90
C THR A 138 -14.44 -9.01 -9.41
N GLU A 139 -14.49 -10.27 -9.03
CA GLU A 139 -14.36 -10.72 -7.63
C GLU A 139 -13.18 -11.68 -7.57
N PHE A 140 -12.14 -11.32 -6.82
CA PHE A 140 -10.90 -12.09 -6.79
C PHE A 140 -10.17 -11.95 -5.46
N ASN A 141 -9.23 -12.88 -5.22
CA ASN A 141 -8.31 -12.84 -4.09
C ASN A 141 -6.87 -12.80 -4.59
N ALA A 142 -6.02 -12.07 -3.87
CA ALA A 142 -4.59 -12.04 -4.08
C ALA A 142 -3.85 -12.10 -2.74
N ALA A 143 -2.83 -12.94 -2.66
CA ALA A 143 -1.96 -13.06 -1.50
C ALA A 143 -0.50 -12.81 -1.90
N THR A 144 0.28 -12.25 -0.98
CA THR A 144 1.71 -12.08 -1.13
C THR A 144 2.47 -12.65 0.08
N PHE A 145 3.59 -13.31 -0.19
CA PHE A 145 4.48 -13.86 0.83
C PHE A 145 5.90 -13.94 0.29
N TYR A 146 6.84 -13.36 1.03
CA TYR A 146 8.27 -13.37 0.69
C TYR A 146 8.56 -12.97 -0.77
N GLY A 147 7.86 -11.95 -1.29
CA GLY A 147 8.02 -11.46 -2.66
C GLY A 147 7.34 -12.31 -3.75
N ASN A 148 6.59 -13.35 -3.41
CA ASN A 148 5.79 -14.14 -4.34
C ASN A 148 4.33 -13.73 -4.23
N SER A 149 3.62 -13.65 -5.37
CA SER A 149 2.17 -13.42 -5.38
C SER A 149 1.41 -14.64 -5.88
N LEU A 150 0.22 -14.85 -5.33
CA LEU A 150 -0.77 -15.83 -5.80
C LEU A 150 -2.10 -15.11 -6.03
N VAL A 151 -2.75 -15.38 -7.16
CA VAL A 151 -3.99 -14.73 -7.57
C VAL A 151 -4.97 -15.77 -8.09
N ALA A 152 -6.22 -15.69 -7.64
CA ALA A 152 -7.32 -16.47 -8.17
C ALA A 152 -8.55 -15.59 -8.36
N CYS A 153 -9.34 -15.87 -9.39
CA CYS A 153 -10.51 -15.07 -9.75
C CYS A 153 -11.79 -15.90 -9.60
N ARG A 154 -12.79 -15.38 -8.89
CA ARG A 154 -14.13 -15.99 -8.78
C ARG A 154 -15.03 -15.58 -9.92
N GLU A 155 -14.98 -14.30 -10.30
CA GLU A 155 -15.78 -13.71 -11.37
C GLU A 155 -14.94 -12.70 -12.16
N GLY A 156 -15.03 -12.77 -13.50
CA GLY A 156 -14.36 -11.85 -14.41
C GLY A 156 -12.91 -12.23 -14.70
N GLU A 157 -12.04 -11.23 -14.89
CA GLU A 157 -10.65 -11.43 -15.31
C GLU A 157 -9.71 -10.47 -14.58
N VAL A 158 -8.64 -11.02 -14.00
CA VAL A 158 -7.56 -10.24 -13.39
C VAL A 158 -6.30 -10.43 -14.22
N TYR A 159 -5.86 -9.36 -14.88
CA TYR A 159 -4.66 -9.40 -15.70
C TYR A 159 -3.42 -9.20 -14.82
N CYS A 160 -2.52 -10.19 -14.80
CA CYS A 160 -1.38 -10.24 -13.91
C CYS A 160 -0.08 -10.09 -14.69
N TYR A 161 0.80 -9.18 -14.28
CA TYR A 161 2.15 -9.09 -14.85
C TYR A 161 3.20 -8.85 -13.77
N ALA A 162 4.41 -9.35 -14.02
CA ALA A 162 5.55 -9.15 -13.14
C ALA A 162 6.00 -7.68 -13.19
N TYR A 163 6.36 -7.14 -12.04
CA TYR A 163 6.76 -5.76 -11.87
C TYR A 163 7.80 -5.65 -10.77
N SER A 164 8.87 -4.88 -10.94
CA SER A 164 9.83 -4.63 -9.87
C SER A 164 10.13 -3.14 -9.77
N ASP A 165 9.77 -2.55 -8.62
CA ASP A 165 10.09 -1.16 -8.32
C ASP A 165 11.62 -0.93 -8.23
N ILE A 166 12.41 -1.98 -7.93
CA ILE A 166 13.88 -1.89 -7.78
C ILE A 166 14.60 -1.80 -9.11
N THR A 167 14.25 -2.67 -10.05
CA THR A 167 14.95 -2.76 -11.34
C THR A 167 14.31 -1.87 -12.40
N GLY A 168 13.15 -1.27 -12.11
CA GLY A 168 12.32 -0.60 -13.10
C GLY A 168 11.83 -1.55 -14.20
N ILE A 169 12.04 -2.86 -14.03
CA ILE A 169 11.52 -3.88 -14.95
C ILE A 169 10.02 -3.92 -14.72
N GLN A 170 9.31 -3.20 -15.57
CA GLN A 170 7.98 -3.58 -15.95
C GLN A 170 8.16 -4.83 -16.81
N GLY A 171 7.75 -6.00 -16.30
CA GLY A 171 7.38 -7.07 -17.22
C GLY A 171 6.40 -6.43 -18.21
N SER A 172 6.69 -6.56 -19.50
CA SER A 172 5.82 -5.95 -20.51
C SER A 172 4.38 -6.35 -20.18
N PRO A 173 3.41 -5.40 -20.18
CA PRO A 173 2.00 -5.75 -20.10
C PRO A 173 1.56 -6.69 -21.24
N LEU A 174 2.43 -7.07 -22.17
CA LEU A 174 2.23 -8.09 -23.19
C LEU A 174 2.62 -9.52 -22.75
N ASN A 175 3.40 -9.66 -21.66
CA ASN A 175 3.90 -10.93 -21.14
C ASN A 175 3.19 -11.35 -19.84
N GLY A 176 2.01 -10.80 -19.57
CA GLY A 176 1.19 -11.16 -18.42
C GLY A 176 0.36 -12.42 -18.66
N MET A 177 -0.31 -12.86 -17.60
CA MET A 177 -1.31 -13.94 -17.66
C MET A 177 -2.56 -13.51 -16.92
N SER A 178 -3.71 -14.03 -17.33
CA SER A 178 -4.99 -13.72 -16.68
C SER A 178 -5.40 -14.81 -15.71
N ALA A 179 -5.74 -14.41 -14.48
CA ALA A 179 -6.53 -15.23 -13.58
C ALA A 179 -8.01 -15.06 -13.94
N VAL A 180 -8.69 -16.18 -14.20
CA VAL A 180 -10.10 -16.26 -14.59
C VAL A 180 -10.76 -17.38 -13.78
N PRO A 181 -12.10 -17.48 -13.70
CA PRO A 181 -12.76 -18.59 -13.01
C PRO A 181 -12.21 -19.95 -13.45
N GLY A 182 -11.82 -20.77 -12.48
CA GLY A 182 -11.19 -22.08 -12.72
C GLY A 182 -9.67 -22.03 -13.00
N ARG A 183 -9.04 -20.84 -12.98
CA ARG A 183 -7.59 -20.70 -13.21
C ARG A 183 -6.95 -19.70 -12.25
N MET A 184 -5.85 -20.13 -11.63
CA MET A 184 -5.00 -19.30 -10.79
C MET A 184 -3.71 -18.87 -11.51
N VAL A 185 -3.11 -17.80 -11.03
CA VAL A 185 -1.83 -17.28 -11.49
C VAL A 185 -0.89 -17.13 -10.29
N ALA A 186 0.32 -17.67 -10.43
CA ALA A 186 1.42 -17.48 -9.49
C ALA A 186 2.48 -16.58 -10.14
N ILE A 187 2.97 -15.60 -9.38
CA ILE A 187 3.96 -14.61 -9.82
C ILE A 187 5.13 -14.70 -8.85
N PRO A 188 6.12 -15.55 -9.13
CA PRO A 188 7.30 -15.67 -8.30
C PRO A 188 8.16 -14.41 -8.37
N GLU A 189 9.04 -14.25 -7.40
CA GLU A 189 10.02 -13.15 -7.40
C GLU A 189 10.90 -13.10 -8.66
N SER A 190 11.17 -14.27 -9.27
CA SER A 190 11.92 -14.37 -10.53
C SER A 190 11.25 -13.65 -11.70
N GLY A 191 9.98 -13.27 -11.57
CA GLY A 191 9.17 -12.66 -12.63
C GLY A 191 8.64 -13.66 -13.67
N VAL A 192 8.95 -14.95 -13.54
CA VAL A 192 8.45 -16.00 -14.43
C VAL A 192 7.04 -16.41 -14.00
N ILE A 193 6.05 -15.77 -14.60
CA ILE A 193 4.63 -16.00 -14.31
C ILE A 193 4.23 -17.42 -14.73
N ALA A 194 3.46 -18.08 -13.89
CA ALA A 194 2.88 -19.38 -14.16
C ALA A 194 1.36 -19.36 -13.91
N SER A 195 0.63 -20.21 -14.63
CA SER A 195 -0.81 -20.44 -14.38
C SER A 195 -1.06 -21.92 -14.17
N ALA A 196 -2.13 -22.21 -13.43
CA ALA A 196 -2.58 -23.56 -13.14
C ALA A 196 -4.09 -23.57 -12.89
N ASP A 197 -4.71 -24.73 -12.97
CA ASP A 197 -6.13 -24.86 -12.68
C ASP A 197 -6.41 -24.54 -11.20
N PHE A 198 -7.48 -23.81 -10.96
CA PHE A 198 -7.99 -23.57 -9.62
C PHE A 198 -8.81 -24.79 -9.18
N PRO A 199 -8.68 -25.27 -7.93
CA PRO A 199 -9.39 -26.46 -7.46
C PRO A 199 -10.92 -26.35 -7.61
N GLU A 200 -11.58 -27.46 -7.91
CA GLU A 200 -13.05 -27.55 -7.89
C GLU A 200 -13.60 -27.50 -6.46
N GLY A 201 -14.77 -26.89 -6.27
CA GLY A 201 -15.44 -26.78 -4.96
C GLY A 201 -15.95 -25.37 -4.66
N ASP A 202 -16.24 -25.09 -3.39
CA ASP A 202 -16.54 -23.73 -2.95
C ASP A 202 -15.30 -22.84 -3.12
N TYR A 203 -15.47 -21.69 -3.77
CA TYR A 203 -14.34 -20.83 -4.12
C TYR A 203 -13.55 -20.34 -2.90
N PHE A 204 -14.22 -19.94 -1.82
CA PHE A 204 -13.55 -19.34 -0.67
C PHE A 204 -12.83 -20.40 0.15
N GLU A 205 -13.46 -21.56 0.37
CA GLU A 205 -12.82 -22.70 1.03
C GLU A 205 -11.58 -23.17 0.23
N GLN A 206 -11.71 -23.31 -1.09
CA GLN A 206 -10.60 -23.73 -1.95
C GLN A 206 -9.48 -22.69 -2.02
N TRP A 207 -9.83 -21.40 -2.01
CA TRP A 207 -8.86 -20.32 -1.94
C TRP A 207 -8.07 -20.38 -0.63
N ASP A 208 -8.76 -20.55 0.50
CA ASP A 208 -8.13 -20.62 1.81
C ASP A 208 -7.13 -21.77 1.90
N ASP A 209 -7.54 -22.96 1.48
CA ASP A 209 -6.70 -24.16 1.46
C ASP A 209 -5.52 -24.03 0.49
N LEU A 210 -5.76 -23.52 -0.71
CA LEU A 210 -4.72 -23.27 -1.71
C LEU A 210 -3.69 -22.27 -1.20
N ARG A 211 -4.12 -21.12 -0.69
CA ARG A 211 -3.25 -20.07 -0.13
C ARG A 211 -2.42 -20.63 1.01
N ASN A 212 -3.02 -21.40 1.92
CA ASN A 212 -2.33 -21.97 3.08
C ASN A 212 -1.25 -22.98 2.65
N ARG A 213 -1.57 -23.88 1.70
CA ARG A 213 -0.59 -24.82 1.12
C ARG A 213 0.52 -24.09 0.38
N TRP A 214 0.17 -23.10 -0.44
CA TRP A 214 1.12 -22.28 -1.18
C TRP A 214 2.09 -21.55 -0.24
N LYS A 215 1.59 -20.93 0.83
CA LYS A 215 2.43 -20.28 1.83
C LYS A 215 3.32 -21.29 2.56
N SER A 216 2.78 -22.44 2.94
CA SER A 216 3.53 -23.50 3.62
C SER A 216 4.68 -24.02 2.75
N TYR A 217 4.45 -24.23 1.45
CA TYR A 217 5.51 -24.58 0.50
C TYR A 217 6.66 -23.55 0.47
N HIS A 218 6.35 -22.25 0.46
CA HIS A 218 7.39 -21.22 0.51
C HIS A 218 8.11 -21.18 1.87
N VAL A 219 7.38 -21.39 2.97
CA VAL A 219 7.98 -21.51 4.30
C VAL A 219 8.95 -22.69 4.35
N GLU A 220 8.61 -23.85 3.82
CA GLU A 220 9.49 -25.02 3.76
C GLU A 220 10.78 -24.73 2.97
N MET A 221 10.64 -24.10 1.80
CA MET A 221 11.77 -23.68 0.96
C MET A 221 12.72 -22.72 1.69
N ILE A 222 12.16 -21.77 2.46
CA ILE A 222 12.92 -20.75 3.19
C ILE A 222 13.55 -21.33 4.47
N SER A 223 12.84 -22.23 5.16
CA SER A 223 13.23 -22.76 6.47
C SER A 223 14.41 -23.74 6.42
N ALA A 224 14.84 -24.15 5.23
CA ALA A 224 16.03 -24.99 5.04
C ALA A 224 17.30 -24.32 5.61
N ASP A 225 17.50 -23.03 5.32
CA ASP A 225 18.51 -22.20 6.01
C ASP A 225 18.10 -20.71 6.01
N PRO A 226 17.25 -20.29 6.94
CA PRO A 226 16.75 -18.92 6.99
C PRO A 226 17.87 -17.91 7.27
N VAL A 227 18.99 -18.32 7.88
CA VAL A 227 20.11 -17.42 8.20
C VAL A 227 20.86 -17.00 6.94
N VAL A 228 21.04 -17.90 5.98
CA VAL A 228 21.68 -17.56 4.69
C VAL A 228 20.85 -16.54 3.91
N LEU A 229 19.53 -16.67 3.95
CA LEU A 229 18.63 -15.70 3.33
C LEU A 229 18.65 -14.36 4.09
N LEU A 230 18.70 -14.39 5.42
CA LEU A 230 18.77 -13.22 6.27
C LEU A 230 20.05 -12.43 6.01
N ASP A 231 21.17 -13.12 5.90
CA ASP A 231 22.48 -12.55 5.62
C ASP A 231 22.52 -11.79 4.28
N ARG A 232 21.93 -12.39 3.23
CA ARG A 232 21.81 -11.75 1.91
C ARG A 232 20.98 -10.47 1.97
N LEU A 233 19.91 -10.46 2.77
CA LEU A 233 19.03 -9.31 2.90
C LEU A 233 19.62 -8.23 3.80
N ALA A 234 20.36 -8.59 4.86
CA ALA A 234 20.89 -7.67 5.87
C ALA A 234 21.69 -6.51 5.25
N SER A 235 22.66 -6.82 4.37
CA SER A 235 23.48 -5.79 3.71
C SER A 235 22.67 -4.83 2.83
N SER A 236 21.71 -5.37 2.07
CA SER A 236 20.81 -4.55 1.23
C SER A 236 19.87 -3.68 2.06
N TRP A 237 19.37 -4.21 3.18
CA TRP A 237 18.53 -3.49 4.12
C TRP A 237 19.29 -2.33 4.76
N ASP A 238 20.46 -2.57 5.35
CA ASP A 238 21.22 -1.53 6.05
C ASP A 238 21.64 -0.42 5.07
N THR A 239 22.10 -0.78 3.86
CA THR A 239 22.46 0.20 2.83
C THR A 239 21.28 1.07 2.39
N ALA A 240 20.11 0.46 2.20
CA ALA A 240 18.92 1.18 1.73
C ALA A 240 18.29 2.03 2.86
N LEU A 241 18.20 1.48 4.07
CA LEU A 241 17.69 2.15 5.26
C LEU A 241 18.44 3.46 5.54
N ASP A 242 19.76 3.42 5.53
CA ASP A 242 20.61 4.57 5.79
C ASP A 242 20.28 5.76 4.90
N ARG A 243 19.99 5.49 3.63
CA ARG A 243 19.60 6.52 2.66
C ARG A 243 18.20 7.07 2.98
N VAL A 244 17.24 6.19 3.25
CA VAL A 244 15.87 6.57 3.65
C VAL A 244 15.87 7.44 4.90
N LEU A 245 16.64 7.08 5.92
CA LEU A 245 16.69 7.84 7.17
C LEU A 245 17.34 9.22 6.99
N ARG A 246 18.38 9.33 6.15
CA ARG A 246 18.99 10.61 5.79
C ARG A 246 18.00 11.53 5.07
N ASP A 247 17.29 11.02 4.07
CA ASP A 247 16.32 11.81 3.30
C ASP A 247 15.09 12.19 4.15
N ALA A 248 14.62 11.27 5.00
CA ALA A 248 13.55 11.56 5.96
C ALA A 248 13.98 12.63 6.96
N ALA A 249 15.24 12.64 7.42
CA ALA A 249 15.74 13.71 8.26
C ALA A 249 15.79 15.06 7.52
N GLN A 250 16.10 15.06 6.23
CA GLN A 250 16.04 16.26 5.40
C GLN A 250 14.60 16.78 5.26
N LEU A 251 13.63 15.90 4.96
CA LEU A 251 12.22 16.26 4.92
C LEU A 251 11.70 16.82 6.25
N ARG A 252 12.13 16.28 7.39
CA ARG A 252 11.75 16.80 8.72
C ARG A 252 12.31 18.19 9.00
N LYS A 253 13.45 18.56 8.40
CA LYS A 253 14.03 19.92 8.50
C LYS A 253 13.38 20.91 7.55
N ASN A 254 12.60 20.45 6.58
CA ASN A 254 11.93 21.30 5.62
C ASN A 254 10.75 22.02 6.31
N GLU A 255 10.88 23.34 6.50
CA GLU A 255 9.88 24.16 7.19
C GLU A 255 8.53 24.15 6.47
N THR A 256 8.54 24.17 5.14
CA THR A 256 7.31 24.13 4.32
C THR A 256 6.60 22.78 4.46
N ALA A 257 7.34 21.67 4.40
CA ALA A 257 6.80 20.34 4.66
C ALA A 257 6.19 20.24 6.07
N SER A 258 6.89 20.76 7.07
CA SER A 258 6.41 20.80 8.46
C SER A 258 5.12 21.61 8.61
N ARG A 259 5.05 22.80 7.99
CA ARG A 259 3.83 23.62 7.96
C ARG A 259 2.66 22.90 7.31
N TRP A 260 2.87 22.18 6.19
CA TRP A 260 1.83 21.40 5.54
C TRP A 260 1.26 20.31 6.46
N LEU A 261 2.13 19.54 7.12
CA LEU A 261 1.72 18.48 8.05
C LEU A 261 1.05 19.04 9.31
N GLU A 262 1.50 20.17 9.82
CA GLU A 262 0.85 20.83 10.96
C GLU A 262 -0.53 21.38 10.60
N SER A 263 -0.68 21.98 9.42
CA SER A 263 -1.99 22.42 8.92
C SER A 263 -2.96 21.23 8.85
N ALA A 264 -2.53 20.12 8.26
CA ALA A 264 -3.31 18.89 8.16
C ALA A 264 -3.79 18.38 9.53
N ARG A 265 -2.90 18.35 10.52
CA ARG A 265 -3.23 17.93 11.90
C ARG A 265 -4.26 18.82 12.58
N ARG A 266 -4.37 20.09 12.16
CA ARG A 266 -5.37 21.05 12.68
C ARG A 266 -6.66 21.05 11.86
N GLY A 267 -6.78 20.20 10.84
CA GLY A 267 -7.89 20.23 9.88
C GLY A 267 -7.87 21.45 8.97
N GLY A 268 -6.69 22.08 8.79
CA GLY A 268 -6.51 23.25 7.94
C GLY A 268 -6.58 22.93 6.45
N ASP A 269 -6.79 23.98 5.64
CA ASP A 269 -6.95 23.85 4.19
C ASP A 269 -5.62 23.68 3.43
N ALA A 270 -5.74 23.42 2.13
CA ALA A 270 -4.62 23.27 1.19
C ALA A 270 -3.87 24.61 0.95
N GLY A 271 -4.31 25.73 1.51
CA GLY A 271 -3.78 27.05 1.24
C GLY A 271 -4.19 27.60 -0.13
N THR A 272 -3.59 28.73 -0.52
CA THR A 272 -3.90 29.41 -1.78
C THR A 272 -3.06 28.89 -2.95
N ARG A 273 -3.57 29.03 -4.18
CA ARG A 273 -2.82 28.69 -5.40
C ARG A 273 -1.49 29.45 -5.53
N GLN A 274 -1.43 30.69 -5.03
CA GLN A 274 -0.21 31.48 -4.99
C GLN A 274 0.84 30.85 -4.06
N ALA A 275 0.44 30.48 -2.84
CA ALA A 275 1.32 29.79 -1.90
C ALA A 275 1.81 28.45 -2.47
N TRP A 276 0.93 27.69 -3.09
CA TRP A 276 1.26 26.42 -3.75
C TRP A 276 2.41 26.55 -4.75
N VAL A 277 2.37 27.54 -5.66
CA VAL A 277 3.40 27.71 -6.70
C VAL A 277 4.79 27.94 -6.08
N THR A 278 4.86 28.67 -4.97
CA THR A 278 6.11 28.97 -4.26
C THR A 278 6.58 27.81 -3.37
N GLU A 279 5.65 27.09 -2.74
CA GLU A 279 5.95 26.04 -1.76
C GLU A 279 6.24 24.69 -2.41
N ARG A 280 5.56 24.35 -3.52
CA ARG A 280 5.68 23.04 -4.17
C ARG A 280 7.11 22.62 -4.52
N PRO A 281 8.02 23.47 -5.05
CA PRO A 281 9.35 23.02 -5.46
C PRO A 281 10.22 22.67 -4.25
N GLN A 282 9.96 23.31 -3.10
CA GLN A 282 10.70 23.11 -1.87
C GLN A 282 10.43 21.72 -1.28
N VAL A 283 9.17 21.29 -1.27
CA VAL A 283 8.80 19.96 -0.77
C VAL A 283 9.10 18.87 -1.80
N MET A 284 8.78 19.13 -3.07
CA MET A 284 8.98 18.19 -4.18
C MET A 284 10.42 17.68 -4.27
N LYS A 285 11.39 18.59 -4.17
CA LYS A 285 12.82 18.25 -4.28
C LYS A 285 13.21 17.15 -3.30
N ASP A 286 12.83 17.32 -2.03
CA ASP A 286 13.20 16.39 -0.96
C ASP A 286 12.41 15.07 -1.08
N MET A 287 11.15 15.12 -1.52
CA MET A 287 10.39 13.88 -1.77
C MET A 287 10.92 13.08 -2.95
N LEU A 288 11.34 13.75 -4.05
CA LEU A 288 11.98 13.10 -5.20
C LEU A 288 13.30 12.41 -4.82
N ALA A 289 14.07 12.99 -3.89
CA ALA A 289 15.28 12.39 -3.38
C ALA A 289 14.98 11.10 -2.58
N MET A 290 13.95 11.13 -1.74
CA MET A 290 13.60 10.00 -0.86
C MET A 290 12.94 8.82 -1.60
N ARG A 291 12.08 9.08 -2.59
CA ARG A 291 11.27 8.05 -3.27
C ARG A 291 12.06 6.81 -3.73
N PRO A 292 13.15 6.94 -4.51
CA PRO A 292 13.89 5.76 -4.98
C PRO A 292 14.48 4.95 -3.82
N HIS A 293 14.95 5.60 -2.76
CA HIS A 293 15.48 4.90 -1.59
C HIS A 293 14.39 4.20 -0.79
N LEU A 294 13.21 4.81 -0.66
CA LEU A 294 12.05 4.20 -0.01
C LEU A 294 11.64 2.90 -0.73
N VAL A 295 11.56 2.97 -2.07
CA VAL A 295 11.31 1.82 -2.94
C VAL A 295 12.33 0.71 -2.71
N LEU A 296 13.63 1.03 -2.77
CA LEU A 296 14.71 0.05 -2.63
C LEU A 296 14.71 -0.61 -1.24
N ALA A 297 14.36 0.12 -0.19
CA ALA A 297 14.33 -0.38 1.17
C ALA A 297 13.08 -1.22 1.49
N THR A 298 11.96 -0.98 0.80
CA THR A 298 10.68 -1.65 1.09
C THR A 298 10.76 -3.16 0.86
N ILE A 299 11.42 -3.61 -0.21
CA ILE A 299 11.53 -5.04 -0.53
C ILE A 299 12.26 -5.84 0.55
N PRO A 300 13.53 -5.53 0.91
CA PRO A 300 14.23 -6.28 1.96
C PRO A 300 13.53 -6.12 3.31
N TRP A 301 12.92 -4.97 3.61
CA TRP A 301 12.13 -4.78 4.83
C TRP A 301 11.00 -5.80 4.97
N LEU A 302 10.15 -5.94 3.95
CA LEU A 302 9.03 -6.88 3.97
C LEU A 302 9.49 -8.34 4.04
N ARG A 303 10.56 -8.70 3.31
CA ARG A 303 11.11 -10.05 3.33
C ARG A 303 11.74 -10.42 4.65
N ILE A 304 12.47 -9.49 5.27
CA ILE A 304 13.03 -9.73 6.60
C ILE A 304 11.89 -9.88 7.60
N GLN A 305 10.81 -9.10 7.53
CA GLN A 305 9.62 -9.29 8.38
C GLN A 305 9.03 -10.70 8.29
N ASP A 306 8.92 -11.26 7.08
CA ASP A 306 8.49 -12.65 6.90
C ASP A 306 9.53 -13.63 7.47
N LEU A 307 10.81 -13.43 7.15
CA LEU A 307 11.90 -14.34 7.45
C LEU A 307 12.22 -14.46 8.95
N VAL A 308 12.16 -13.35 9.71
CA VAL A 308 12.46 -13.38 11.15
C VAL A 308 11.51 -14.29 11.93
N THR A 309 10.30 -14.52 11.41
CA THR A 309 9.34 -15.46 12.02
C THR A 309 9.73 -16.92 11.85
N LEU A 310 10.66 -17.22 10.92
CA LEU A 310 11.13 -18.55 10.57
C LEU A 310 12.52 -18.87 11.14
N VAL A 311 13.23 -17.88 11.69
CA VAL A 311 14.54 -18.10 12.31
C VAL A 311 14.39 -18.92 13.59
N ARG A 312 15.09 -20.07 13.64
CA ARG A 312 15.03 -20.99 14.78
C ARG A 312 15.86 -20.47 15.97
N LYS A 313 15.55 -20.94 17.18
CA LYS A 313 16.24 -20.46 18.40
C LYS A 313 17.72 -20.84 18.41
N GLU A 314 18.05 -22.01 17.90
CA GLU A 314 19.41 -22.55 17.75
C GLU A 314 20.26 -21.75 16.74
N ASP A 315 19.63 -21.05 15.79
CA ASP A 315 20.31 -20.24 14.78
C ASP A 315 20.67 -18.83 15.30
N MET A 316 20.16 -18.42 16.47
CA MET A 316 20.25 -17.04 16.96
C MET A 316 21.68 -16.56 17.23
N ASP A 317 22.59 -17.48 17.53
CA ASP A 317 23.98 -17.15 17.86
C ASP A 317 24.93 -17.40 16.67
N ARG A 318 24.39 -17.80 15.50
CA ARG A 318 25.15 -17.81 14.23
C ARG A 318 25.53 -16.37 13.85
N THR A 319 26.67 -16.24 13.19
CA THR A 319 27.21 -14.97 12.73
C THR A 319 26.85 -14.73 11.27
N LEU A 320 26.42 -13.50 10.96
CA LEU A 320 26.22 -12.99 9.61
C LEU A 320 27.55 -12.53 9.01
N SER A 321 27.58 -12.29 7.69
CA SER A 321 28.78 -11.89 6.95
C SER A 321 29.39 -10.55 7.41
N ASP A 322 28.59 -9.70 8.07
CA ASP A 322 29.02 -8.44 8.67
C ASP A 322 29.61 -8.59 10.09
N GLY A 323 29.68 -9.81 10.62
CA GLY A 323 30.22 -10.12 11.94
C GLY A 323 29.22 -10.02 13.09
N GLN A 324 27.98 -9.60 12.87
CA GLN A 324 26.96 -9.57 13.91
C GLN A 324 26.29 -10.94 14.09
N THR A 325 25.79 -11.24 15.29
CA THR A 325 24.96 -12.43 15.48
C THR A 325 23.56 -12.20 14.91
N VAL A 326 22.88 -13.27 14.49
CA VAL A 326 21.48 -13.23 14.05
C VAL A 326 20.59 -12.52 15.10
N ARG A 327 20.79 -12.81 16.38
CA ARG A 327 20.10 -12.14 17.50
C ARG A 327 20.38 -10.64 17.57
N ALA A 328 21.62 -10.22 17.29
CA ALA A 328 21.97 -8.80 17.27
C ALA A 328 21.29 -8.09 16.10
N PHE A 329 21.34 -8.71 14.90
CA PHE A 329 20.67 -8.19 13.71
C PHE A 329 19.17 -8.04 13.92
N ILE A 330 18.46 -9.08 14.37
CA ILE A 330 17.00 -9.03 14.55
C ILE A 330 16.60 -7.91 15.52
N ARG A 331 17.35 -7.75 16.64
CA ARG A 331 17.09 -6.64 17.58
C ARG A 331 17.33 -5.26 16.97
N GLN A 332 18.32 -5.14 16.09
CA GLN A 332 18.57 -3.90 15.34
C GLN A 332 17.48 -3.67 14.30
N PHE A 333 17.13 -4.69 13.52
CA PHE A 333 16.05 -4.67 12.55
C PHE A 333 14.72 -4.24 13.19
N ASP A 334 14.33 -4.77 14.35
CA ASP A 334 13.08 -4.40 15.03
C ASP A 334 13.03 -2.92 15.44
N ARG A 335 14.18 -2.30 15.74
CA ARG A 335 14.26 -0.85 16.00
C ARG A 335 14.20 -0.08 14.69
N ASN A 336 15.08 -0.42 13.76
CA ASN A 336 15.23 0.23 12.47
C ASN A 336 13.96 0.14 11.61
N SER A 337 13.20 -0.95 11.73
CA SER A 337 11.91 -1.19 11.09
C SER A 337 10.86 -0.17 11.53
N ARG A 338 10.88 0.26 12.80
CA ARG A 338 10.01 1.34 13.28
C ARG A 338 10.42 2.70 12.70
N ASP A 339 11.71 2.97 12.62
CA ASP A 339 12.23 4.23 12.06
C ASP A 339 11.95 4.32 10.55
N PHE A 340 12.15 3.22 9.83
CA PHE A 340 11.78 3.07 8.42
C PHE A 340 10.27 3.26 8.22
N SER A 341 9.45 2.59 9.03
CA SER A 341 8.00 2.74 8.96
C SER A 341 7.57 4.19 9.19
N ALA A 342 8.16 4.87 10.19
CA ALA A 342 7.91 6.30 10.43
C ALA A 342 8.38 7.20 9.28
N ALA A 343 9.48 6.86 8.61
CA ALA A 343 9.94 7.56 7.41
C ALA A 343 8.98 7.36 6.22
N MET A 344 8.54 6.13 5.99
CA MET A 344 7.54 5.79 4.99
C MET A 344 6.22 6.55 5.22
N HIS A 345 5.74 6.61 6.47
CA HIS A 345 4.53 7.35 6.81
C HIS A 345 4.68 8.86 6.66
N LEU A 346 5.87 9.41 6.96
CA LEU A 346 6.18 10.81 6.68
C LEU A 346 6.07 11.10 5.18
N PHE A 347 6.62 10.22 4.34
CA PHE A 347 6.56 10.35 2.89
C PHE A 347 5.10 10.36 2.39
N TYR A 348 4.29 9.36 2.78
CA TYR A 348 2.89 9.29 2.34
C TYR A 348 2.03 10.42 2.90
N ALA A 349 2.28 10.87 4.13
CA ALA A 349 1.61 12.04 4.68
C ALA A 349 1.90 13.30 3.85
N LEU A 350 3.16 13.51 3.44
CA LEU A 350 3.52 14.63 2.57
C LEU A 350 2.99 14.48 1.16
N GLU A 351 2.96 13.26 0.62
CA GLU A 351 2.37 12.99 -0.69
C GLU A 351 0.87 13.32 -0.69
N LYS A 352 0.14 12.92 0.36
CA LYS A 352 -1.26 13.29 0.57
C LYS A 352 -1.44 14.81 0.60
N GLN A 353 -0.59 15.52 1.34
CA GLN A 353 -0.63 16.98 1.40
C GLN A 353 -0.28 17.65 0.07
N TYR A 354 0.61 17.04 -0.72
CA TYR A 354 0.91 17.48 -2.08
C TYR A 354 -0.31 17.30 -2.98
N MET A 355 -0.92 16.11 -2.99
CA MET A 355 -2.10 15.79 -3.80
C MET A 355 -3.27 16.71 -3.48
N LEU A 356 -3.52 16.98 -2.20
CA LEU A 356 -4.54 17.93 -1.73
C LEU A 356 -4.38 19.34 -2.33
N ARG A 357 -3.15 19.75 -2.61
CA ARG A 357 -2.79 21.06 -3.19
C ARG A 357 -2.68 21.03 -4.72
N ASN A 358 -2.70 19.85 -5.31
CA ASN A 358 -2.45 19.59 -6.72
C ASN A 358 -3.63 18.87 -7.39
N ASP A 359 -4.86 19.24 -7.02
CA ASP A 359 -6.10 18.71 -7.61
C ASP A 359 -6.19 17.16 -7.59
N GLY A 360 -5.62 16.52 -6.56
CA GLY A 360 -5.63 15.07 -6.41
C GLY A 360 -4.55 14.32 -7.21
N LEU A 361 -3.62 15.03 -7.82
CA LEU A 361 -2.51 14.44 -8.60
C LEU A 361 -1.27 14.26 -7.75
N SER A 362 -0.82 13.03 -7.64
CA SER A 362 0.48 12.73 -7.07
C SER A 362 1.60 13.24 -7.99
N PRO A 363 2.73 13.68 -7.41
CA PRO A 363 3.92 13.99 -8.20
C PRO A 363 4.64 12.76 -8.74
N PHE A 364 4.14 11.58 -8.40
CA PHE A 364 4.76 10.29 -8.59
C PHE A 364 3.95 9.35 -9.47
N MET A 365 2.91 9.86 -10.14
CA MET A 365 2.17 9.06 -11.11
C MET A 365 3.13 8.47 -12.15
N ASP A 366 3.03 7.15 -12.34
CA ASP A 366 3.69 6.47 -13.45
C ASP A 366 2.95 6.90 -14.72
N PHE A 367 3.64 7.57 -15.65
CA PHE A 367 3.08 8.02 -16.94
C PHE A 367 2.97 6.86 -17.93
#